data_AF-K1SHX6-F1
#
_entry.id   AF-K1SHX6-F1
#
_cell.length_a   1.000
_cell.length_b   1.000
_cell.length_c   1.000
_cell.angle_alpha   90.00
_cell.angle_beta   90.00
_cell.angle_gamma   90.00
#
_symmetry.space_group_name_H-M   'P 1'
#
loop_
_entity.id
_entity.type
_entity.pdbx_description
1 polymer ?
#
loop_
_entity_poly.entity_id
_entity_poly.type
_entity_poly.pdbx_seq_one_letter_code
_entity_poly.pdbx_strand_id
1 'polypeptide(L)'
;DEKHAEESADAVMPILAKTGLFSVCEIGNITRAIANHSDKENVGLPLDEVLKDADVLQHVLQNTTLPIRDKYEKRFEKLKKEFSL
;
A
#
# COMPACT_ATOMS: atom_id res chain seq x y z
N ASP A 1 0.95 0.94 -12.73
CA ASP A 1 -0.31 1.60 -13.08
C ASP A 1 -0.85 2.32 -11.86
N GLU A 2 -0.85 3.64 -11.84
CA GLU A 2 -1.46 4.39 -10.72
C GLU A 2 -3.00 4.27 -10.73
N LYS A 3 -3.58 4.10 -11.93
CA LYS A 3 -5.02 4.00 -12.14
C LYS A 3 -5.72 2.91 -11.33
N HIS A 4 -5.08 1.75 -11.13
CA HIS A 4 -5.71 0.67 -10.36
C HIS A 4 -5.85 1.02 -8.87
N ALA A 5 -4.96 1.86 -8.32
CA ALA A 5 -5.01 2.25 -6.92
C ALA A 5 -6.23 3.16 -6.65
N GLU A 6 -6.45 4.14 -7.52
CA GLU A 6 -7.63 5.02 -7.47
C GLU A 6 -8.93 4.24 -7.68
N GLU A 7 -9.00 3.41 -8.72
CA GLU A 7 -10.17 2.57 -9.00
C GLU A 7 -10.48 1.61 -7.84
N SER A 8 -9.45 1.07 -7.18
CA SER A 8 -9.62 0.22 -5.99
C SER A 8 -10.14 1.01 -4.79
N ALA A 9 -9.67 2.24 -4.58
CA ALA A 9 -10.13 3.11 -3.49
C ALA A 9 -11.62 3.43 -3.63
N ASP A 10 -12.06 3.76 -4.85
CA ASP A 10 -13.46 4.04 -5.16
C ASP A 10 -14.34 2.81 -4.96
N ALA A 11 -13.87 1.63 -5.35
CA ALA A 11 -14.62 0.38 -5.20
C ALA A 11 -14.75 -0.07 -3.73
N VAL A 12 -13.73 0.18 -2.90
CA VAL A 12 -13.70 -0.25 -1.49
C VAL A 12 -14.58 0.63 -0.60
N MET A 13 -14.71 1.92 -0.89
CA MET A 13 -15.50 2.85 -0.08
C MET A 13 -16.95 2.36 0.20
N PRO A 14 -17.76 1.98 -0.81
CA PRO A 14 -19.11 1.48 -0.57
C PRO A 14 -19.13 0.11 0.10
N ILE A 15 -18.08 -0.71 -0.03
CA ILE A 15 -17.98 -2.01 0.64
C ILE A 15 -17.81 -1.79 2.14
N LEU A 16 -16.85 -0.94 2.54
CA LEU A 16 -16.61 -0.62 3.95
C LEU A 16 -17.84 0.02 4.59
N ALA A 17 -18.48 0.96 3.89
CA ALA A 17 -19.70 1.60 4.38
C ALA A 17 -20.83 0.58 4.64
N LYS A 18 -21.01 -0.42 3.76
CA LYS A 18 -22.01 -1.47 3.92
C LYS A 18 -21.76 -2.39 5.11
N THR A 19 -20.52 -2.55 5.56
CA THR A 19 -20.22 -3.40 6.72
C THR A 19 -20.76 -2.82 8.03
N GLY A 20 -20.88 -1.49 8.14
CA GLY A 20 -21.22 -0.82 9.39
C GLY A 20 -20.16 -0.94 10.49
N LEU A 21 -18.96 -1.44 10.19
CA LEU A 21 -17.89 -1.69 11.16
C LEU A 21 -16.91 -0.52 11.33
N PHE A 22 -16.94 0.44 10.41
CA PHE A 22 -15.97 1.54 10.34
C PHE A 22 -16.68 2.88 10.41
N SER A 23 -16.06 3.84 11.09
CA SER A 23 -16.45 5.23 11.05
C SER A 23 -16.13 5.86 9.69
N VAL A 24 -16.78 6.99 9.37
CA VAL A 24 -16.51 7.76 8.15
C VAL A 24 -15.03 8.17 8.05
N CYS A 25 -14.40 8.50 9.20
CA CYS A 25 -12.99 8.86 9.24
C CYS A 25 -12.08 7.67 8.92
N GLU A 26 -12.36 6.49 9.47
CA GLU A 26 -11.60 5.27 9.17
C GLU A 26 -11.74 4.86 7.72
N ILE A 27 -12.95 4.91 7.15
CA ILE A 27 -13.18 4.65 5.73
C ILE A 27 -12.33 5.59 4.87
N GLY A 28 -12.36 6.90 5.16
CA GLY A 28 -11.55 7.89 4.44
C GLY A 28 -10.03 7.65 4.57
N ASN A 29 -9.57 7.17 5.72
CA ASN A 29 -8.17 6.81 5.91
C ASN A 29 -7.77 5.58 5.10
N ILE A 30 -8.60 4.53 5.10
CA ILE A 30 -8.35 3.30 4.35
C ILE A 30 -8.37 3.57 2.85
N THR A 31 -9.38 4.27 2.33
CA THR A 31 -9.49 4.56 0.89
C THR A 31 -8.36 5.44 0.40
N ARG A 32 -7.93 6.43 1.20
CA ARG A 32 -6.76 7.25 0.89
C ARG A 32 -5.47 6.44 0.86
N ALA A 33 -5.25 5.55 1.83
CA ALA A 33 -4.08 4.66 1.82
C ALA A 33 -4.07 3.79 0.56
N ILE A 34 -5.23 3.24 0.18
CA ILE A 34 -5.40 2.49 -1.08
C ILE A 34 -5.12 3.38 -2.29
N ALA A 35 -5.64 4.60 -2.38
CA ALA A 35 -5.37 5.47 -3.53
C ALA A 35 -3.86 5.77 -3.68
N ASN A 36 -3.16 5.96 -2.56
CA ASN A 36 -1.74 6.31 -2.54
C ASN A 36 -0.80 5.11 -2.62
N HIS A 37 -1.29 3.86 -2.49
CA HIS A 37 -0.39 2.72 -2.29
C HIS A 37 0.53 2.48 -3.48
N SER A 38 0.16 2.87 -4.70
CA SER A 38 1.02 2.73 -5.89
C SER A 38 2.17 3.74 -5.95
N ASP A 39 2.05 4.88 -5.27
CA ASP A 39 3.08 5.91 -5.20
C ASP A 39 4.14 5.53 -4.15
N LYS A 40 5.24 4.95 -4.63
CA LYS A 40 6.34 4.49 -3.77
C LYS A 40 7.39 5.56 -3.48
N GLU A 41 7.39 6.67 -4.22
CA GLU A 41 8.41 7.72 -4.13
C GLU A 41 8.00 8.79 -3.10
N ASN A 42 6.72 9.16 -3.02
CA ASN A 42 6.26 10.15 -2.05
C ASN A 42 5.91 9.52 -0.70
N VAL A 43 6.24 10.26 0.37
CA VAL A 43 5.88 9.90 1.75
C VAL A 43 4.49 10.45 2.05
N GLY A 44 3.56 9.56 2.41
CA GLY A 44 2.18 9.86 2.77
C GLY A 44 1.97 9.92 4.29
N LEU A 45 0.73 9.65 4.72
CA LEU A 45 0.42 9.50 6.15
C LEU A 45 0.82 8.11 6.66
N PRO A 46 0.89 7.89 7.99
CA PRO A 46 1.40 6.63 8.54
C PRO A 46 0.75 5.35 7.99
N LEU A 47 -0.57 5.35 7.79
CA LEU A 47 -1.27 4.19 7.22
C LEU A 47 -0.90 3.92 5.75
N ASP A 48 -0.58 4.97 4.98
CA ASP A 48 -0.17 4.84 3.58
C ASP A 48 1.18 4.14 3.50
N GLU A 49 2.09 4.54 4.39
CA GLU A 49 3.44 3.97 4.46
C GLU A 49 3.39 2.51 4.88
N VAL A 50 2.59 2.17 5.90
CA VAL A 50 2.34 0.78 6.30
C VAL A 50 1.82 -0.05 5.13
N LEU A 51 0.84 0.46 4.36
CA LEU A 51 0.29 -0.27 3.23
C LEU A 51 1.29 -0.40 2.07
N LYS A 52 2.08 0.64 1.76
CA LYS A 52 3.13 0.60 0.73
C LYS A 52 4.21 -0.43 1.07
N ASP A 53 4.60 -0.50 2.34
CA ASP A 53 5.61 -1.44 2.81
C ASP A 53 5.09 -2.88 2.77
N ALA A 54 3.85 -3.10 3.20
CA ALA A 54 3.17 -4.38 3.06
C ALA A 54 3.06 -4.84 1.59
N ASP A 55 2.71 -3.93 0.68
CA ASP A 55 2.65 -4.20 -0.77
C ASP A 55 4.02 -4.60 -1.34
N VAL A 56 5.08 -3.87 -0.98
CA VAL A 56 6.46 -4.19 -1.38
C VAL A 56 6.87 -5.57 -0.87
N LEU A 57 6.66 -5.83 0.42
CA LEU A 57 7.03 -7.11 1.03
C LEU A 57 6.26 -8.26 0.41
N GLN A 58 4.96 -8.11 0.18
CA GLN A 58 4.17 -9.13 -0.50
C GLN A 58 4.74 -9.41 -1.90
N HIS A 59 5.04 -8.37 -2.69
CA HIS A 59 5.58 -8.53 -4.04
C HIS A 59 6.96 -9.22 -4.07
N VAL A 60 7.84 -8.92 -3.11
CA VAL A 60 9.19 -9.48 -3.04
C VAL A 60 9.18 -10.90 -2.48
N LEU A 61 8.41 -11.14 -1.41
CA LEU A 61 8.40 -12.40 -0.68
C LEU A 61 7.48 -13.46 -1.30
N GLN A 62 6.51 -13.06 -2.14
CA GLN A 62 5.64 -14.00 -2.83
C GLN A 62 6.43 -14.98 -3.72
N ASN A 63 7.51 -14.51 -4.34
CA ASN A 63 8.42 -15.38 -5.08
C ASN A 63 9.84 -14.81 -5.12
N THR A 64 10.68 -15.29 -4.20
CA THR A 64 12.07 -14.84 -4.03
C THR A 64 13.02 -15.29 -5.15
N THR A 65 12.55 -16.08 -6.11
CA THR A 65 13.34 -16.48 -7.29
C THR A 65 13.25 -15.47 -8.44
N LEU A 66 12.24 -14.59 -8.42
CA LEU A 66 12.08 -13.54 -9.43
C LEU A 66 12.90 -12.31 -9.04
N PRO A 67 13.43 -11.58 -10.02
CA PRO A 67 14.07 -10.29 -9.75
C PRO A 67 13.05 -9.30 -9.18
N ILE A 68 13.51 -8.50 -8.23
CA ILE A 68 12.73 -7.38 -7.68
C ILE A 68 12.57 -6.34 -8.78
N ARG A 69 11.34 -5.87 -9.00
CA ARG A 69 11.08 -4.80 -9.98
C ARG A 69 11.63 -3.49 -9.45
N ASP A 70 12.20 -2.67 -10.33
CA ASP A 70 12.86 -1.38 -10.01
C ASP A 70 12.04 -0.49 -9.05
N LYS A 71 10.72 -0.41 -9.27
CA LYS A 71 9.80 0.40 -8.45
C LYS A 71 9.71 -0.02 -6.98
N TYR A 72 10.10 -1.25 -6.64
CA TYR A 72 10.06 -1.79 -5.28
C TYR A 72 11.44 -1.81 -4.61
N GLU A 73 12.52 -1.86 -5.41
CA GLU A 73 13.89 -2.05 -4.94
C GLU A 73 14.31 -1.01 -3.90
N LYS A 74 14.18 0.29 -4.22
CA LYS A 74 14.57 1.38 -3.30
C LYS A 74 13.89 1.28 -1.94
N ARG A 75 12.59 1.00 -1.91
CA ARG A 75 11.81 0.92 -0.66
C ARG A 75 12.14 -0.37 0.09
N PHE A 76 12.32 -1.49 -0.62
CA PHE A 76 12.74 -2.75 -0.03
C PHE A 76 14.13 -2.66 0.63
N GLU A 77 15.10 -1.97 0.00
CA GLU A 77 16.41 -1.72 0.61
C GLU A 77 16.33 -0.89 1.90
N LYS A 78 15.40 0.08 1.98
CA LYS A 78 15.14 0.83 3.22
C LYS A 78 14.56 -0.09 4.30
N LEU A 79 13.59 -0.93 3.95
CA LEU A 79 12.98 -1.88 4.88
C LEU A 79 13.98 -2.89 5.43
N LYS A 80 14.88 -3.41 4.60
CA LYS A 80 15.97 -4.29 5.07
C LYS A 80 16.85 -3.61 6.11
N LYS A 81 17.25 -2.35 5.86
CA LYS A 81 18.05 -1.58 6.82
C LYS A 81 17.30 -1.33 8.12
N GLU A 82 16.01 -0.98 8.05
CA GLU A 82 15.17 -0.75 9.23
C GLU A 82 15.01 -2.01 10.08
N PHE A 83 14.80 -3.17 9.43
CA PHE A 83 14.64 -4.46 10.11
C PHE A 83 15.97 -5.18 10.39
N SER A 84 17.11 -4.58 10.05
CA SER A 84 18.44 -5.18 10.21
C SER A 84 18.60 -6.54 9.50
N LEU A 85 18.07 -6.64 8.28
CA LEU A 85 18.12 -7.81 7.38
C LEU A 85 19.25 -7.70 6.35
#